data_AF-A0A5E7T080-F1
#
_entry.id   AF-A0A5E7T080-F1
#
_cell.length_a   1.000
_cell.length_b   1.000
_cell.length_c   1.000
_cell.angle_alpha   90.00
_cell.angle_beta   90.00
_cell.angle_gamma   90.00
#
_symmetry.space_group_name_H-M   'P 1'
#
loop_
_entity.id
_entity.type
_entity.pdbx_description
1 polymer ?
#
loop_
_entity_poly.entity_id
_entity_poly.type
_entity_poly.pdbx_seq_one_letter_code
_entity_poly.pdbx_strand_id
1 'polypeptide(L)'
;MSKRPIKLNVFLHEDLKGINEDLLHQDYFDWLADTVSRISGRTMDVNLIQPSDALTLSSFNYKSDNIERLMDKFQDALLTHLGNQDRTTYDASIDLYLLLTRDDINKTTLGVAQQPGVMGIASITSKLTASHEVGHMLNAAHEDSDENVSTYYGTYKSIMYKTARKSAFTFSKKNEENIRNYLNQYP
;
A
#
# COMPACT_ATOMS: atom_id res chain seq x y z
N MET A 1 23.24 -6.24 12.58
CA MET A 1 22.68 -4.87 12.59
C MET A 1 21.17 -4.98 12.78
N SER A 2 20.55 -4.11 13.55
CA SER A 2 19.08 -4.13 13.73
C SER A 2 18.42 -3.67 12.44
N LYS A 3 17.41 -4.40 11.95
CA LYS A 3 16.66 -4.00 10.76
C LYS A 3 15.78 -2.79 11.10
N ARG A 4 15.87 -1.71 10.34
CA ARG A 4 15.04 -0.52 10.58
C ARG A 4 13.54 -0.77 10.30
N PRO A 5 12.63 -0.11 11.04
CA PRO A 5 11.21 -0.12 10.76
C PRO A 5 10.88 0.36 9.34
N ILE A 6 9.83 -0.20 8.75
CA ILE A 6 9.22 0.31 7.52
C ILE A 6 8.17 1.33 7.94
N LYS A 7 8.13 2.50 7.31
CA LYS A 7 7.06 3.48 7.56
C LYS A 7 6.10 3.48 6.39
N LEU A 8 4.83 3.19 6.63
CA LEU A 8 3.76 3.35 5.65
C LEU A 8 3.01 4.65 5.95
N ASN A 9 3.31 5.70 5.19
CA ASN A 9 2.64 6.98 5.27
C ASN A 9 1.39 6.95 4.38
N VAL A 10 0.22 6.95 5.00
CA VAL A 10 -1.07 6.85 4.34
C VAL A 10 -1.74 8.22 4.33
N PHE A 11 -1.74 8.89 3.18
CA PHE A 11 -2.44 10.15 3.01
C PHE A 11 -3.92 9.88 2.81
N LEU A 12 -4.75 10.38 3.72
CA LEU A 12 -6.19 10.27 3.60
C LEU A 12 -6.69 11.35 2.63
N HIS A 13 -7.36 10.93 1.56
CA HIS A 13 -8.01 11.85 0.64
C HIS A 13 -9.23 12.52 1.31
N GLU A 14 -9.59 13.73 0.86
CA GLU A 14 -10.68 14.53 1.46
C GLU A 14 -12.05 13.84 1.42
N ASP A 15 -12.25 12.94 0.45
CA ASP A 15 -13.46 12.13 0.37
C ASP A 15 -13.58 11.13 1.54
N LEU A 16 -12.48 10.83 2.25
CA LEU A 16 -12.48 10.03 3.47
C LEU A 16 -12.73 10.85 4.75
N LYS A 17 -12.99 12.16 4.65
CA LYS A 17 -13.22 13.01 5.82
C LYS A 17 -14.30 12.43 6.74
N GLY A 18 -13.96 12.32 8.03
CA GLY A 18 -14.85 11.78 9.07
C GLY A 18 -14.91 10.24 9.12
N ILE A 19 -14.05 9.55 8.38
CA ILE A 19 -13.86 8.10 8.56
C ILE A 19 -13.27 7.81 9.95
N ASN A 20 -13.57 6.63 10.49
CA ASN A 20 -12.99 6.17 11.74
C ASN A 20 -11.60 5.57 11.47
N GLU A 21 -10.56 6.18 12.02
CA GLU A 21 -9.17 5.76 11.88
C GLU A 21 -8.89 4.39 12.52
N ASP A 22 -9.50 4.09 13.67
CA ASP A 22 -9.35 2.78 14.32
C ASP A 22 -9.88 1.67 13.41
N LEU A 23 -10.99 1.93 12.69
CA LEU A 23 -11.51 1.00 11.70
C LEU A 23 -10.60 0.90 10.48
N LEU A 24 -9.95 1.98 10.05
CA LEU A 24 -8.97 1.92 8.96
C LEU A 24 -7.78 1.03 9.34
N HIS A 25 -7.25 1.19 10.54
CA HIS A 25 -6.20 0.32 11.08
C HIS A 25 -6.66 -1.14 11.09
N GLN A 26 -7.78 -1.42 11.76
CA GLN A 26 -8.29 -2.78 11.93
C GLN A 26 -8.61 -3.47 10.60
N ASP A 27 -9.26 -2.78 9.66
CA ASP A 27 -9.79 -3.40 8.45
C ASP A 27 -8.77 -3.48 7.30
N TYR A 28 -7.76 -2.61 7.27
CA TYR A 28 -6.86 -2.47 6.11
C TYR A 28 -5.38 -2.64 6.43
N PHE A 29 -4.93 -2.28 7.63
CA PHE A 29 -3.49 -2.07 7.90
C PHE A 29 -2.89 -2.97 8.98
N ASP A 30 -3.65 -3.38 10.00
CA ASP A 30 -3.10 -4.19 11.10
C ASP A 30 -2.59 -5.55 10.59
N TRP A 31 -3.40 -6.24 9.78
CA TRP A 31 -2.99 -7.50 9.16
C TRP A 31 -1.74 -7.33 8.26
N LEU A 32 -1.67 -6.22 7.53
CA LEU A 32 -0.56 -5.91 6.63
C LEU A 32 0.72 -5.70 7.42
N ALA A 33 0.67 -4.87 8.46
CA ALA A 33 1.79 -4.57 9.34
C ALA A 33 2.34 -5.85 9.98
N ASP A 34 1.45 -6.66 10.60
CA ASP A 34 1.81 -7.94 11.19
C ASP A 34 2.43 -8.91 10.18
N THR A 35 1.86 -8.97 8.97
CA THR A 35 2.33 -9.89 7.93
C THR A 35 3.69 -9.48 7.38
N VAL A 36 3.88 -8.20 7.05
CA VAL A 36 5.18 -7.69 6.60
C VAL A 36 6.22 -7.85 7.70
N SER A 37 5.85 -7.66 8.97
CA SER A 37 6.74 -7.89 10.10
C SER A 37 7.18 -9.34 10.24
N ARG A 38 6.27 -10.30 10.10
CA ARG A 38 6.61 -11.72 10.11
C ARG A 38 7.50 -12.12 8.92
N ILE A 39 7.24 -11.58 7.73
CA ILE A 39 7.99 -11.91 6.52
C ILE A 39 9.43 -11.37 6.60
N SER A 40 9.56 -10.10 6.99
CA SER A 40 10.81 -9.34 6.87
C SER A 40 11.64 -9.28 8.15
N GLY A 41 11.02 -9.47 9.32
CA GLY A 41 11.64 -9.21 10.62
C GLY A 41 11.83 -7.72 10.93
N ARG A 42 11.10 -6.82 10.25
CA ARG A 42 11.03 -5.36 10.51
C ARG A 42 9.68 -5.01 11.11
N THR A 43 9.58 -4.06 12.03
CA THR A 43 8.27 -3.48 12.34
C THR A 43 7.77 -2.67 11.13
N MET A 44 6.46 -2.59 10.95
CA MET A 44 5.83 -1.67 10.00
C MET A 44 4.98 -0.68 10.79
N ASP A 45 5.36 0.59 10.74
CA ASP A 45 4.65 1.68 11.40
C ASP A 45 3.73 2.34 10.37
N VAL A 46 2.41 2.29 10.62
CA VAL A 46 1.41 2.85 9.71
C VAL A 46 0.99 4.22 10.24
N ASN A 47 1.30 5.27 9.49
CA ASN A 47 1.00 6.65 9.84
C ASN A 47 -0.16 7.16 8.97
N LEU A 48 -1.35 7.33 9.55
CA LEU A 48 -2.46 7.97 8.86
C LEU A 48 -2.28 9.49 8.91
N ILE A 49 -2.19 10.12 7.74
CA ILE A 49 -1.98 11.56 7.58
C ILE A 49 -3.30 12.20 7.17
N GLN A 50 -3.78 13.12 8.01
CA GLN A 50 -5.06 13.76 7.83
C GLN A 50 -5.04 14.74 6.64
N PRO A 51 -6.21 15.00 6.02
CA PRO A 51 -6.29 15.99 4.94
C PRO A 51 -5.71 17.36 5.28
N SER A 52 -5.83 17.80 6.54
CA SER A 52 -5.29 19.08 7.01
C SER A 52 -3.76 19.17 6.93
N ASP A 53 -3.07 18.04 7.00
CA ASP A 53 -1.61 17.98 7.15
C ASP A 53 -0.92 17.78 5.79
N ALA A 54 -1.70 17.45 4.74
CA ALA A 54 -1.19 17.15 3.41
C ALA A 54 -2.12 17.67 2.30
N LEU A 55 -2.50 18.95 2.35
CA LEU A 55 -3.48 19.59 1.46
C LEU A 55 -3.32 19.26 -0.03
N THR A 56 -2.08 19.25 -0.55
CA THR A 56 -1.83 18.97 -1.97
C THR A 56 -2.10 17.52 -2.36
N LEU A 57 -1.98 16.58 -1.42
CA LEU A 57 -2.22 15.15 -1.61
C LEU A 57 -3.65 14.77 -1.26
N SER A 58 -4.24 15.41 -0.24
CA SER A 58 -5.60 15.14 0.20
C SER A 58 -6.66 15.56 -0.81
N SER A 59 -6.37 16.57 -1.64
CA SER A 59 -7.24 17.01 -2.74
C SER A 59 -6.79 16.47 -4.11
N PHE A 60 -5.90 15.46 -4.13
CA PHE A 60 -5.34 14.95 -5.38
C PHE A 60 -6.42 14.31 -6.24
N ASN A 61 -6.57 14.75 -7.49
CA ASN A 61 -7.55 14.19 -8.41
C ASN A 61 -7.13 12.80 -8.87
N TYR A 62 -7.55 11.78 -8.13
CA TYR A 62 -7.16 10.39 -8.33
C TYR A 62 -7.99 9.67 -9.40
N LYS A 63 -9.04 10.29 -9.94
CA LYS A 63 -9.91 9.69 -10.97
C LYS A 63 -9.27 9.79 -12.34
N SER A 64 -8.98 8.65 -12.97
CA SER A 64 -8.33 8.61 -14.29
C SER A 64 -8.53 7.29 -15.02
N ASP A 65 -8.71 7.35 -16.34
CA ASP A 65 -8.61 6.19 -17.24
C ASP A 65 -7.16 5.97 -17.72
N ASN A 66 -6.29 6.99 -17.61
CA ASN A 66 -4.86 6.88 -17.91
C ASN A 66 -4.08 6.75 -16.60
N ILE A 67 -3.71 5.51 -16.27
CA ILE A 67 -3.04 5.14 -15.01
C ILE A 67 -1.58 5.59 -14.97
N GLU A 68 -0.87 5.52 -16.09
CA GLU A 68 0.53 5.99 -16.20
C GLU A 68 0.62 7.47 -15.88
N ARG A 69 -0.18 8.30 -16.57
CA ARG A 69 -0.23 9.75 -16.33
C ARG A 69 -0.73 10.09 -14.92
N LEU A 70 -1.60 9.25 -14.33
CA LEU A 70 -2.05 9.42 -12.95
C LEU A 70 -0.89 9.25 -11.98
N MET A 71 -0.08 8.21 -12.16
CA MET A 71 1.08 7.93 -11.32
C MET A 71 2.17 8.99 -11.46
N ASP A 72 2.43 9.50 -12.67
CA ASP A 72 3.36 10.62 -12.87
C ASP A 72 2.92 11.87 -12.08
N LYS A 73 1.64 12.23 -12.19
CA LYS A 73 1.08 13.37 -11.44
C LYS A 73 1.12 13.15 -9.93
N PHE A 74 0.85 11.92 -9.48
CA PHE A 74 0.90 11.60 -8.06
C PHE A 74 2.34 11.70 -7.53
N GLN A 75 3.32 11.25 -8.32
CA GLN A 75 4.73 11.39 -8.01
C GLN A 75 5.12 12.86 -7.87
N ASP A 76 4.73 13.72 -8.83
CA ASP A 76 5.00 15.15 -8.78
C ASP A 76 4.39 15.81 -7.53
N ALA A 77 3.14 15.45 -7.19
CA ALA A 77 2.45 15.95 -6.00
C ALA A 77 3.14 15.50 -4.71
N LEU A 78 3.57 14.24 -4.64
CA LEU A 78 4.29 13.67 -3.50
C LEU A 78 5.65 14.34 -3.34
N LEU A 79 6.42 14.50 -4.41
CA LEU A 79 7.72 15.18 -4.37
C LEU A 79 7.59 16.64 -3.96
N THR A 80 6.53 17.33 -4.40
CA THR A 80 6.21 18.69 -3.96
C THR A 80 5.92 18.73 -2.46
N HIS A 81 5.10 17.80 -1.95
CA HIS A 81 4.80 17.70 -0.53
C HIS A 81 6.05 17.42 0.31
N LEU A 82 6.86 16.43 -0.08
CA LEU A 82 8.10 16.06 0.60
C LEU A 82 9.18 17.16 0.51
N GLY A 83 9.24 17.88 -0.61
CA GLY A 83 10.15 19.01 -0.80
C GLY A 83 9.87 20.20 0.12
N ASN A 84 8.61 20.32 0.59
CA ASN A 84 8.20 21.32 1.58
C ASN A 84 8.46 20.87 3.03
N GLN A 85 8.92 19.64 3.23
CA GLN A 85 9.24 19.07 4.54
C GLN A 85 10.76 18.97 4.75
N ASP A 86 11.19 18.80 6.00
CA ASP A 86 12.61 18.68 6.34
C ASP A 86 13.19 17.36 5.79
N ARG A 87 14.15 17.46 4.85
CA ARG A 87 14.68 16.32 4.08
C ARG A 87 15.48 15.30 4.91
N THR A 88 15.76 15.61 6.17
CA THR A 88 16.63 14.82 7.05
C THR A 88 15.98 13.55 7.62
N THR A 89 14.67 13.36 7.43
CA THR A 89 13.90 12.25 8.03
C THR A 89 13.42 11.16 7.07
N TYR A 90 13.63 11.32 5.75
CA TYR A 90 13.11 10.40 4.74
C TYR A 90 14.12 9.36 4.30
N ASP A 91 13.72 8.10 4.36
CA ASP A 91 14.44 7.00 3.74
C ASP A 91 13.65 6.42 2.58
N ALA A 92 14.02 6.82 1.37
CA ALA A 92 13.39 6.38 0.13
C ALA A 92 13.50 4.86 -0.14
N SER A 93 14.14 4.08 0.74
CA SER A 93 14.19 2.61 0.64
C SER A 93 13.18 1.88 1.54
N ILE A 94 12.66 2.53 2.58
CA ILE A 94 11.78 1.90 3.59
C ILE A 94 10.62 2.80 4.04
N ASP A 95 10.53 4.02 3.51
CA ASP A 95 9.36 4.88 3.62
C ASP A 95 8.47 4.70 2.39
N LEU A 96 7.26 4.23 2.65
CA LEU A 96 6.21 3.93 1.69
C LEU A 96 5.13 5.02 1.77
N TYR A 97 4.52 5.35 0.64
CA TYR A 97 3.55 6.44 0.49
C TYR A 97 2.30 5.94 -0.24
N LEU A 98 1.17 5.94 0.45
CA LEU A 98 -0.10 5.46 -0.09
C LEU A 98 -1.13 6.59 -0.02
N LEU A 99 -1.75 6.94 -1.15
CA LEU A 99 -2.97 7.74 -1.13
C LEU A 99 -4.17 6.81 -0.94
N LEU A 100 -4.92 7.00 0.13
CA LEU A 100 -6.13 6.23 0.42
C LEU A 100 -7.37 7.04 0.02
N THR A 101 -8.27 6.44 -0.75
CA THR A 101 -9.45 7.11 -1.33
C THR A 101 -10.75 6.38 -0.99
N ARG A 102 -11.89 7.09 -1.00
CA ARG A 102 -13.20 6.46 -0.77
C ARG A 102 -13.57 5.51 -1.90
N ASP A 103 -13.47 6.02 -3.12
CA ASP A 103 -13.91 5.31 -4.32
C ASP A 103 -12.73 4.83 -5.18
N ASP A 104 -13.01 3.90 -6.10
CA ASP A 104 -12.08 3.37 -7.10
C ASP A 104 -11.49 4.45 -8.02
N ILE A 105 -10.30 4.23 -8.58
CA ILE A 105 -9.65 5.14 -9.54
C ILE A 105 -10.52 5.29 -10.80
N ASN A 106 -11.05 4.18 -11.30
CA ASN A 106 -12.02 4.12 -12.40
C ASN A 106 -12.88 2.84 -12.26
N LYS A 107 -13.70 2.52 -13.27
CA LYS A 107 -14.65 1.39 -13.23
C LYS A 107 -14.00 -0.01 -13.11
N THR A 108 -12.70 -0.12 -13.38
CA THR A 108 -11.97 -1.39 -13.43
C THR A 108 -10.74 -1.43 -12.53
N THR A 109 -10.33 -0.30 -11.97
CA THR A 109 -9.08 -0.13 -11.25
C THR A 109 -9.37 0.38 -9.84
N LEU A 110 -9.21 -0.49 -8.85
CA LEU A 110 -9.44 -0.18 -7.43
C LEU A 110 -8.21 0.51 -6.80
N GLY A 111 -7.02 0.20 -7.32
CA GLY A 111 -5.75 0.73 -6.85
C GLY A 111 -4.67 0.59 -7.92
N VAL A 112 -3.54 1.23 -7.68
CA VAL A 112 -2.32 1.11 -8.48
C VAL A 112 -1.11 1.41 -7.60
N ALA A 113 -0.02 0.69 -7.81
CA ALA A 113 1.26 0.94 -7.17
C ALA A 113 2.44 0.76 -8.13
N GLN A 114 3.57 1.33 -7.76
CA GLN A 114 4.85 0.95 -8.34
C GLN A 114 5.24 -0.48 -7.92
N GLN A 115 5.88 -1.22 -8.81
CA GLN A 115 6.36 -2.57 -8.54
C GLN A 115 7.80 -2.79 -9.07
N PRO A 116 8.81 -2.94 -8.19
CA PRO A 116 8.81 -2.42 -6.81
C PRO A 116 8.84 -0.90 -6.80
N GLY A 117 8.54 -0.29 -5.66
CA GLY A 117 8.64 1.16 -5.49
C GLY A 117 8.03 1.64 -4.19
N VAL A 118 7.90 2.96 -4.04
CA VAL A 118 7.52 3.58 -2.76
C VAL A 118 6.17 4.25 -2.77
N MET A 119 5.45 4.24 -3.89
CA MET A 119 4.18 4.95 -4.01
C MET A 119 3.06 4.11 -4.62
N GLY A 120 1.85 4.33 -4.10
CA GLY A 120 0.61 3.78 -4.63
C GLY A 120 -0.63 4.58 -4.25
N ILE A 121 -1.75 4.21 -4.85
CA ILE A 121 -3.09 4.73 -4.61
C ILE A 121 -4.00 3.53 -4.38
N ALA A 122 -4.80 3.53 -3.31
CA ALA A 122 -5.74 2.45 -3.01
C ALA A 122 -7.10 3.00 -2.59
N SER A 123 -8.17 2.42 -3.14
CA SER A 123 -9.53 2.66 -2.67
C SER A 123 -9.89 1.74 -1.50
N ILE A 124 -10.78 2.22 -0.63
CA ILE A 124 -11.30 1.42 0.49
C ILE A 124 -12.51 0.55 0.11
N THR A 125 -12.94 0.54 -1.16
CA THR A 125 -14.11 -0.24 -1.64
C THR A 125 -13.93 -1.76 -1.45
N SER A 126 -12.67 -2.21 -1.37
CA SER A 126 -12.28 -3.55 -0.96
C SER A 126 -11.24 -3.47 0.14
N LYS A 127 -11.41 -4.26 1.21
CA LYS A 127 -10.45 -4.35 2.32
C LYS A 127 -9.08 -4.88 1.90
N LEU A 128 -8.98 -5.51 0.73
CA LEU A 128 -7.72 -6.08 0.22
C LEU A 128 -6.87 -5.07 -0.56
N THR A 129 -7.46 -4.00 -1.11
CA THR A 129 -6.78 -3.13 -2.10
C THR A 129 -5.51 -2.52 -1.53
N ALA A 130 -5.58 -1.88 -0.35
CA ALA A 130 -4.41 -1.25 0.25
C ALA A 130 -3.26 -2.25 0.47
N SER A 131 -3.57 -3.43 1.00
CA SER A 131 -2.59 -4.50 1.21
C SER A 131 -2.02 -5.06 -0.09
N HIS A 132 -2.82 -5.13 -1.16
CA HIS A 132 -2.38 -5.53 -2.51
C HIS A 132 -1.39 -4.52 -3.10
N GLU A 133 -1.72 -3.24 -3.06
CA GLU A 133 -0.87 -2.18 -3.59
C GLU A 133 0.45 -2.05 -2.80
N VAL A 134 0.40 -2.14 -1.47
CA VAL A 134 1.63 -2.18 -0.65
C VAL A 134 2.44 -3.46 -0.93
N GLY A 135 1.78 -4.57 -1.26
CA GLY A 135 2.44 -5.77 -1.77
C GLY A 135 3.29 -5.47 -3.01
N HIS A 136 2.72 -4.81 -4.03
CA HIS A 136 3.44 -4.38 -5.23
C HIS A 136 4.66 -3.51 -4.89
N MET A 137 4.48 -2.52 -4.02
CA MET A 137 5.56 -1.63 -3.56
C MET A 137 6.73 -2.43 -2.97
N LEU A 138 6.41 -3.51 -2.25
CA LEU A 138 7.37 -4.45 -1.64
C LEU A 138 7.80 -5.59 -2.58
N ASN A 139 7.66 -5.42 -3.90
CA ASN A 139 8.06 -6.38 -4.93
C ASN A 139 7.23 -7.68 -4.99
N ALA A 140 6.02 -7.71 -4.41
CA ALA A 140 5.07 -8.78 -4.68
C ALA A 140 4.46 -8.63 -6.08
N ALA A 141 4.15 -9.75 -6.72
CA ALA A 141 3.83 -9.84 -8.13
C ALA A 141 2.59 -10.73 -8.37
N HIS A 142 1.81 -10.42 -9.41
CA HIS A 142 0.62 -11.21 -9.77
C HIS A 142 1.00 -12.60 -10.28
N GLU A 143 2.11 -12.71 -10.98
CA GLU A 143 2.66 -13.92 -11.59
C GLU A 143 3.03 -14.96 -10.53
N ASP A 144 3.40 -14.47 -9.35
CA ASP A 144 3.77 -15.26 -8.20
C ASP A 144 2.59 -15.49 -7.24
N SER A 145 1.36 -15.11 -7.62
CA SER A 145 0.15 -15.42 -6.84
C SER A 145 -0.12 -16.92 -6.78
N ASP A 146 -0.83 -17.36 -5.75
CA ASP A 146 -1.20 -18.75 -5.55
C ASP A 146 -2.73 -18.85 -5.51
N GLU A 147 -3.31 -19.65 -6.39
CA GLU A 147 -4.76 -19.84 -6.45
C GLU A 147 -5.30 -20.74 -5.32
N ASN A 148 -4.40 -21.41 -4.59
CA ASN A 148 -4.73 -22.47 -3.64
C ASN A 148 -4.14 -22.23 -2.24
N VAL A 149 -4.11 -20.98 -1.75
CA VAL A 149 -3.71 -20.72 -0.36
C VAL A 149 -4.73 -21.31 0.61
N SER A 150 -4.23 -22.06 1.59
CA SER A 150 -5.06 -22.69 2.61
C SER A 150 -5.36 -21.69 3.74
N THR A 151 -6.64 -21.51 4.04
CA THR A 151 -7.14 -20.68 5.15
C THR A 151 -7.99 -21.52 6.08
N TYR A 152 -8.36 -20.96 7.24
CA TYR A 152 -9.31 -21.60 8.16
C TYR A 152 -10.66 -21.92 7.48
N TYR A 153 -11.08 -21.11 6.51
CA TYR A 153 -12.36 -21.23 5.81
C TYR A 153 -12.27 -22.02 4.49
N GLY A 154 -11.15 -22.70 4.22
CA GLY A 154 -10.90 -23.45 3.01
C GLY A 154 -9.85 -22.81 2.09
N THR A 155 -9.87 -23.19 0.82
CA THR A 155 -8.89 -22.78 -0.19
C THR A 155 -9.33 -21.51 -0.92
N TYR A 156 -8.45 -20.51 -0.96
CA TYR A 156 -8.68 -19.22 -1.60
C TYR A 156 -7.50 -18.82 -2.48
N LYS A 157 -7.67 -17.76 -3.25
CA LYS A 157 -6.57 -17.12 -3.97
C LYS A 157 -5.78 -16.21 -3.04
N SER A 158 -4.48 -16.08 -3.26
CA SER A 158 -3.65 -15.15 -2.50
C SER A 158 -4.02 -13.69 -2.82
N ILE A 159 -3.58 -12.77 -1.96
CA ILE A 159 -3.91 -11.34 -2.07
C ILE A 159 -3.40 -10.72 -3.37
N MET A 160 -2.30 -11.21 -3.93
CA MET A 160 -1.73 -10.73 -5.20
C MET A 160 -2.41 -11.32 -6.43
N TYR A 161 -3.52 -12.03 -6.29
CA TYR A 161 -4.25 -12.48 -7.48
C TYR A 161 -4.79 -11.27 -8.25
N LYS A 162 -4.62 -11.28 -9.58
CA LYS A 162 -4.96 -10.15 -10.47
C LYS A 162 -6.41 -9.65 -10.39
N THR A 163 -7.33 -10.44 -9.82
CA THR A 163 -8.69 -10.00 -9.54
C THR A 163 -8.96 -10.02 -8.04
N ALA A 164 -9.45 -8.90 -7.51
CA ALA A 164 -9.73 -8.75 -6.08
C ALA A 164 -10.89 -9.65 -5.55
N ARG A 165 -11.56 -10.42 -6.42
CA ARG A 165 -12.70 -11.27 -6.04
C ARG A 165 -12.22 -12.61 -5.50
N LYS A 166 -12.61 -12.93 -4.26
CA LYS A 166 -12.34 -14.20 -3.55
C LYS A 166 -10.87 -14.46 -3.21
N SER A 167 -10.10 -13.39 -2.98
CA SER A 167 -8.76 -13.51 -2.40
C SER A 167 -8.82 -13.48 -0.87
N ALA A 168 -7.89 -14.20 -0.24
CA ALA A 168 -7.65 -14.13 1.19
C ALA A 168 -6.62 -13.04 1.53
N PHE A 169 -6.66 -12.56 2.77
CA PHE A 169 -5.58 -11.80 3.38
C PHE A 169 -4.37 -12.71 3.63
N THR A 170 -3.68 -13.10 2.57
CA THR A 170 -2.51 -14.00 2.59
C THR A 170 -1.69 -13.79 1.33
N PHE A 171 -0.40 -13.52 1.47
CA PHE A 171 0.55 -13.61 0.37
C PHE A 171 0.85 -15.08 0.05
N SER A 172 1.13 -15.38 -1.22
CA SER A 172 1.70 -16.70 -1.57
C SER A 172 3.11 -16.81 -1.00
N LYS A 173 3.60 -18.04 -0.76
CA LYS A 173 4.98 -18.26 -0.29
C LYS A 173 6.02 -17.57 -1.17
N LYS A 174 5.81 -17.59 -2.49
CA LYS A 174 6.69 -16.94 -3.45
C LYS A 174 6.70 -15.42 -3.30
N ASN A 175 5.54 -14.80 -3.07
CA ASN A 175 5.47 -13.37 -2.78
C ASN A 175 6.07 -13.01 -1.41
N GLU A 176 5.91 -13.85 -0.39
CA GLU A 176 6.61 -13.66 0.88
C GLU A 176 8.15 -13.69 0.70
N GLU A 177 8.68 -14.59 -0.13
CA GLU A 177 10.09 -14.61 -0.50
C GLU A 177 10.52 -13.35 -1.25
N ASN A 178 9.73 -12.88 -2.22
CA ASN A 178 10.03 -11.66 -2.96
C ASN A 178 10.11 -10.44 -2.03
N ILE A 179 9.12 -10.27 -1.15
CA ILE A 179 9.07 -9.20 -0.14
C ILE A 179 10.29 -9.27 0.79
N ARG A 180 10.61 -10.47 1.29
CA ARG A 180 11.77 -10.69 2.17
C ARG A 180 13.09 -10.34 1.47
N ASN A 181 13.26 -10.78 0.24
CA ASN A 181 14.48 -10.53 -0.54
C ASN A 181 14.62 -9.06 -0.92
N TYR A 182 13.51 -8.38 -1.23
CA TYR A 182 13.49 -6.94 -1.48
C TYR A 182 13.94 -6.16 -0.24
N LEU A 183 13.31 -6.41 0.90
CA LEU A 183 13.60 -5.68 2.15
C LEU A 183 14.95 -6.02 2.81
N ASN A 184 15.56 -7.15 2.45
CA ASN A 184 16.91 -7.52 2.91
C ASN A 184 18.02 -6.74 2.18
N GLN A 185 17.71 -6.03 1.09
CA GLN A 185 18.67 -5.17 0.39
C GLN A 185 18.90 -3.84 1.12
N TYR A 186 18.07 -3.53 2.11
CA TYR A 186 18.08 -2.26 2.83
C TYR A 186 18.55 -2.42 4.29
N PRO A 187 19.03 -1.35 4.94
CA PRO A 187 19.47 -1.38 6.34
C PRO A 187 18.30 -1.62 7.31
#